data_AF-A0A2N2I4J7-F1
#
_entry.id   AF-A0A2N2I4J7-F1
#
_cell.length_a   1.000
_cell.length_b   1.000
_cell.length_c   1.000
_cell.angle_alpha   90.00
_cell.angle_beta   90.00
_cell.angle_gamma   90.00
#
_symmetry.space_group_name_H-M   'P 1'
#
loop_
_entity.id
_entity.type
_entity.pdbx_description
1 polymer ?
#
loop_
_entity_poly.entity_id
_entity_poly.type
_entity_poly.pdbx_seq_one_letter_code
_entity_poly.pdbx_strand_id
1 'polypeptide(L)'
;MNSGANGKNHRRVWKQGAVGLVALAALGMAAPACLDRPVAPQQPLTKRLSTQLYQNQKVDKIDLVFMIDNSASMADKQKILAAAVPDLVERLTNPVCVDRATREYAGTVAPGANCSDTYAGSEREFDPILDIHIGVLTSSLGGHGADSCSHVASQNWNPHQEDMAHLTGRGIDDDGQARPVDTYQGFGFLNWDPTAERSDPPGESDLDPLTSNFTYLVRGAGQDGCGFEASLEAWYRFLVDPAPYERMVPVPCYGGDANNQCRGPQGVDQVVLAQRQDFLRHDSLLAIVMLTDENDCSVVDDRQFFRALQEFDGDDPFHLPRGTNICSSNPWDPDCKSCWEVSPEDFPECAEGWPNPSLDDPLNLRCTEQKRRFGIDFLYPVRRYIDALSEPKLGDGSINPLFCRQYTDETRTECAEALRDRSLVFLAGIVGVPWQDIAVDPSDLNQGYRPVEQ
;
A
#
# COMPACT_ATOMS: atom_id res chain seq x y z
N MET A 1 -16.62 21.43 65.22
CA MET A 1 -16.15 22.57 66.04
C MET A 1 -15.87 23.72 65.07
N ASN A 2 -16.87 24.57 64.79
CA ASN A 2 -17.01 25.98 65.23
C ASN A 2 -15.81 26.87 64.84
N SER A 3 -15.89 28.01 64.13
CA SER A 3 -16.95 29.02 63.88
C SER A 3 -16.56 29.83 62.60
N GLY A 4 -17.45 30.31 61.70
CA GLY A 4 -18.26 31.57 61.74
C GLY A 4 -17.42 32.82 61.35
N ALA A 5 -17.80 33.82 60.52
CA ALA A 5 -18.96 34.18 59.70
C ALA A 5 -18.63 35.47 58.86
N ASN A 6 -19.48 35.79 57.85
CA ASN A 6 -19.69 37.07 57.11
C ASN A 6 -18.56 37.62 56.21
N GLY A 7 -18.76 38.09 54.97
CA GLY A 7 -19.96 38.44 54.20
C GLY A 7 -19.75 39.81 53.50
N LYS A 8 -19.86 39.90 52.17
CA LYS A 8 -20.41 41.05 51.40
C LYS A 8 -20.33 40.87 49.86
N ASN A 9 -21.46 41.17 49.22
CA ASN A 9 -21.78 41.18 47.79
C ASN A 9 -20.90 42.14 46.95
N HIS A 10 -20.76 41.88 45.64
CA HIS A 10 -21.07 42.85 44.58
C HIS A 10 -21.29 42.18 43.21
N ARG A 11 -22.41 42.56 42.57
CA ARG A 11 -22.84 42.27 41.18
C ARG A 11 -22.11 43.17 40.15
N ARG A 12 -22.26 42.80 38.86
CA ARG A 12 -22.23 43.59 37.58
C ARG A 12 -20.96 43.35 36.73
N VAL A 13 -20.98 43.27 35.39
CA VAL A 13 -21.97 43.61 34.35
C VAL A 13 -21.55 43.03 32.99
N TRP A 14 -22.53 42.68 32.15
CA TRP A 14 -22.43 42.41 30.71
C TRP A 14 -22.34 43.71 29.89
N LYS A 15 -21.47 43.77 28.86
CA LYS A 15 -21.60 44.61 27.63
C LYS A 15 -20.78 43.95 26.51
N GLN A 16 -21.37 43.40 25.44
CA GLN A 16 -21.79 44.05 24.18
C GLN A 16 -20.69 44.86 23.46
N GLY A 17 -20.26 44.37 22.29
CA GLY A 17 -19.67 45.12 21.17
C GLY A 17 -20.24 44.54 19.88
N ALA A 18 -21.17 45.22 19.20
CA ALA A 18 -21.01 46.33 18.26
C ALA A 18 -20.68 45.85 16.83
N VAL A 19 -21.74 45.90 16.01
CA VAL A 19 -21.83 45.65 14.57
C VAL A 19 -21.10 46.75 13.80
N GLY A 20 -20.37 46.36 12.74
CA GLY A 20 -19.81 47.27 11.73
C GLY A 20 -19.85 46.64 10.33
N LEU A 21 -20.90 46.97 9.57
CA LEU A 21 -21.06 46.71 8.14
C LEU A 21 -20.31 47.79 7.34
N VAL A 22 -19.43 47.39 6.42
CA VAL A 22 -19.01 48.23 5.29
C VAL A 22 -19.05 47.39 4.01
N ALA A 23 -19.73 47.94 3.01
CA ALA A 23 -20.13 47.33 1.76
C ALA A 23 -19.02 47.32 0.69
N LEU A 24 -19.24 46.41 -0.29
CA LEU A 24 -18.44 46.14 -1.49
C LEU A 24 -18.11 47.36 -2.36
N ALA A 25 -16.93 47.34 -2.97
CA ALA A 25 -16.69 47.87 -4.31
C ALA A 25 -15.88 46.84 -5.12
N ALA A 26 -16.48 46.38 -6.22
CA ALA A 26 -15.88 45.44 -7.16
C ALA A 26 -14.99 46.16 -8.17
N LEU A 27 -13.81 45.60 -8.46
CA LEU A 27 -13.04 45.82 -9.69
C LEU A 27 -12.24 44.54 -9.95
N GLY A 28 -12.87 43.61 -10.67
CA GLY A 28 -12.21 42.39 -11.17
C GLY A 28 -11.36 42.73 -12.38
N MET A 29 -10.03 42.75 -12.20
CA MET A 29 -9.09 42.58 -13.29
C MET A 29 -8.75 41.09 -13.37
N ALA A 30 -9.02 40.47 -14.52
CA ALA A 30 -8.51 39.15 -14.84
C ALA A 30 -6.98 39.25 -15.02
N ALA A 31 -6.24 38.53 -14.17
CA ALA A 31 -4.80 38.28 -14.33
C ALA A 31 -4.56 36.76 -14.22
N PRO A 32 -3.65 36.19 -15.02
CA PRO A 32 -3.45 34.75 -15.13
C PRO A 32 -2.91 34.18 -13.83
N ALA A 33 -3.57 33.16 -13.27
CA ALA A 33 -3.04 32.37 -12.17
C ALA A 33 -1.96 31.43 -12.71
N CYS A 34 -0.74 31.94 -12.86
CA CYS A 34 0.44 31.11 -12.74
C CYS A 34 0.61 30.79 -11.25
N LEU A 35 0.41 29.53 -10.89
CA LEU A 35 0.74 29.02 -9.56
C LEU A 35 2.27 28.99 -9.41
N ASP A 36 2.87 30.15 -9.15
CA ASP A 36 4.24 30.20 -8.64
C ASP A 36 4.23 29.59 -7.25
N ARG A 37 4.87 28.41 -7.12
CA ARG A 37 5.05 27.65 -5.89
C ARG A 37 6.14 28.35 -5.06
N PRO A 38 5.81 29.13 -4.01
CA PRO A 38 6.83 29.80 -3.23
C PRO A 38 7.40 28.77 -2.25
N VAL A 39 8.63 28.32 -2.49
CA VAL A 39 9.37 27.50 -1.54
C VAL A 39 9.72 28.41 -0.35
N ALA A 40 9.12 28.14 0.82
CA ALA A 40 9.46 28.85 2.03
C ALA A 40 10.93 28.57 2.41
N PRO A 41 11.73 29.58 2.79
CA PRO A 41 13.12 29.38 3.17
C PRO A 41 13.21 28.57 4.48
N GLN A 42 13.75 27.37 4.38
CA GLN A 42 14.09 26.52 5.53
C GLN A 42 15.37 27.07 6.20
N GLN A 43 15.31 27.34 7.50
CA GLN A 43 16.52 27.54 8.31
C GLN A 43 17.00 26.17 8.83
N PRO A 44 18.18 25.68 8.40
CA PRO A 44 18.68 24.40 8.85
C PRO A 44 19.13 24.50 10.31
N LEU A 45 18.39 23.83 11.21
CA LEU A 45 18.88 23.49 12.53
C LEU A 45 19.69 22.19 12.40
N THR A 46 21.01 22.32 12.32
CA THR A 46 21.96 21.20 12.33
C THR A 46 21.92 20.49 13.68
N LYS A 47 21.04 19.49 13.83
CA LYS A 47 21.11 18.53 14.92
C LYS A 47 21.75 17.25 14.41
N ARG A 48 23.02 17.07 14.79
CA ARG A 48 23.90 15.92 14.57
C ARG A 48 24.38 15.72 13.13
N LEU A 49 25.70 15.83 12.96
CA LEU A 49 26.40 15.18 11.87
C LEU A 49 26.23 13.66 12.03
N SER A 50 25.27 13.08 11.30
CA SER A 50 25.29 11.65 11.01
C SER A 50 26.41 11.45 10.01
N THR A 51 27.54 10.90 10.46
CA THR A 51 28.48 10.25 9.55
C THR A 51 27.95 8.85 9.22
N GLN A 52 26.76 8.77 8.63
CA GLN A 52 26.50 7.68 7.70
C GLN A 52 27.43 7.96 6.53
N LEU A 53 28.49 7.16 6.44
CA LEU A 53 29.23 7.02 5.20
C LEU A 53 28.16 6.71 4.15
N TYR A 54 27.81 7.70 3.33
CA TYR A 54 27.12 7.47 2.07
C TYR A 54 28.04 6.52 1.30
N GLN A 55 27.83 5.22 1.46
CA GLN A 55 28.21 4.31 0.41
C GLN A 55 27.34 4.75 -0.75
N ASN A 56 27.97 5.43 -1.70
CA ASN A 56 27.39 5.71 -3.00
C ASN A 56 27.25 4.34 -3.69
N GLN A 57 26.30 3.53 -3.23
CA GLN A 57 25.90 2.31 -3.93
C GLN A 57 25.23 2.81 -5.19
N LYS A 58 26.02 2.93 -6.25
CA LYS A 58 25.52 3.14 -7.59
C LYS A 58 24.54 2.00 -7.84
N VAL A 59 23.25 2.33 -7.90
CA VAL A 59 22.20 1.39 -8.24
C VAL A 59 22.36 1.07 -9.73
N ASP A 60 22.77 -0.14 -10.03
CA ASP A 60 22.90 -0.67 -11.40
C ASP A 60 21.89 -1.78 -11.71
N LYS A 61 21.16 -2.26 -10.69
CA LYS A 61 20.10 -3.26 -10.78
C LYS A 61 18.85 -2.80 -10.04
N ILE A 62 17.69 -3.06 -10.63
CA ILE A 62 16.40 -2.71 -10.01
C ILE A 62 15.42 -3.88 -10.11
N ASP A 63 14.77 -4.21 -8.99
CA ASP A 63 13.58 -5.05 -8.95
C ASP A 63 12.37 -4.15 -8.73
N LEU A 64 11.45 -4.09 -9.69
CA LEU A 64 10.22 -3.30 -9.64
C LEU A 64 9.03 -4.22 -9.38
N VAL A 65 8.32 -4.01 -8.28
CA VAL A 65 7.04 -4.69 -8.00
C VAL A 65 5.93 -3.67 -8.00
N PHE A 66 5.01 -3.79 -8.94
CA PHE A 66 3.78 -3.01 -8.97
C PHE A 66 2.66 -3.80 -8.30
N MET A 67 2.16 -3.31 -7.16
CA MET A 67 0.92 -3.80 -6.58
C MET A 67 -0.20 -2.88 -7.09
N ILE A 68 -1.09 -3.44 -7.91
CA ILE A 68 -2.16 -2.70 -8.56
C ILE A 68 -3.49 -3.19 -8.02
N ASP A 69 -4.22 -2.30 -7.37
CA ASP A 69 -5.61 -2.50 -7.02
C ASP A 69 -6.42 -2.84 -8.28
N ASN A 70 -7.10 -3.99 -8.22
CA ASN A 70 -7.91 -4.52 -9.31
C ASN A 70 -9.42 -4.46 -9.02
N SER A 71 -9.84 -3.55 -8.13
CA SER A 71 -11.24 -3.20 -7.92
C SER A 71 -11.84 -2.44 -9.11
N ALA A 72 -13.18 -2.34 -9.13
CA ALA A 72 -13.93 -1.78 -10.25
C ALA A 72 -13.71 -0.26 -10.47
N SER A 73 -13.28 0.49 -9.46
CA SER A 73 -12.99 1.94 -9.54
C SER A 73 -11.68 2.25 -10.28
N MET A 74 -10.84 1.26 -10.49
CA MET A 74 -9.44 1.46 -10.91
C MET A 74 -9.25 1.72 -12.40
N ALA A 75 -10.31 1.63 -13.21
CA ALA A 75 -10.27 1.72 -14.68
C ALA A 75 -9.45 2.88 -15.22
N ASP A 76 -9.82 4.11 -14.85
CA ASP A 76 -9.20 5.32 -15.38
C ASP A 76 -7.76 5.48 -14.87
N LYS A 77 -7.47 5.00 -13.65
CA LYS A 77 -6.15 5.13 -13.03
C LYS A 77 -5.16 4.14 -13.63
N GLN A 78 -5.57 2.89 -13.85
CA GLN A 78 -4.79 1.90 -14.57
C GLN A 78 -4.52 2.35 -16.01
N LYS A 79 -5.49 2.99 -16.68
CA LYS A 79 -5.29 3.59 -18.00
C LYS A 79 -4.23 4.70 -17.98
N ILE A 80 -4.24 5.56 -16.98
CA ILE A 80 -3.21 6.61 -16.80
C ILE A 80 -1.85 5.98 -16.50
N LEU A 81 -1.77 4.99 -15.61
CA LEU A 81 -0.52 4.28 -15.31
C LEU A 81 0.03 3.60 -16.56
N ALA A 82 -0.80 2.89 -17.31
CA ALA A 82 -0.43 2.26 -18.57
C ALA A 82 0.09 3.26 -19.62
N ALA A 83 -0.47 4.48 -19.65
CA ALA A 83 0.03 5.54 -20.52
C ALA A 83 1.38 6.14 -20.06
N ALA A 84 1.71 6.03 -18.77
CA ALA A 84 2.97 6.51 -18.20
C ALA A 84 4.10 5.44 -18.22
N VAL A 85 3.77 4.18 -18.48
CA VAL A 85 4.75 3.08 -18.57
C VAL A 85 5.89 3.39 -19.57
N PRO A 86 5.63 3.87 -20.81
CA PRO A 86 6.70 4.23 -21.74
C PRO A 86 7.68 5.26 -21.17
N ASP A 87 7.16 6.33 -20.55
CA ASP A 87 7.99 7.38 -19.97
C ASP A 87 8.85 6.84 -18.81
N LEU A 88 8.29 5.94 -17.99
CA LEU A 88 9.01 5.30 -16.89
C LEU A 88 10.14 4.41 -17.41
N VAL A 89 9.84 3.52 -18.36
CA VAL A 89 10.82 2.60 -18.94
C VAL A 89 11.91 3.37 -19.68
N GLU A 90 11.56 4.37 -20.50
CA GLU A 90 12.52 5.20 -21.21
C GLU A 90 13.42 5.97 -20.23
N ARG A 91 12.87 6.59 -19.18
CA ARG A 91 13.69 7.35 -18.23
C ARG A 91 14.63 6.47 -17.42
N LEU A 92 14.25 5.23 -17.08
CA LEU A 92 15.12 4.29 -16.36
C LEU A 92 16.25 3.74 -17.26
N THR A 93 15.92 3.43 -18.52
CA THR A 93 16.84 2.75 -19.46
C THR A 93 17.65 3.72 -20.31
N ASN A 94 17.19 4.96 -20.47
CA ASN A 94 17.88 6.04 -21.18
C ASN A 94 17.61 7.40 -20.49
N PRO A 95 18.21 7.64 -19.32
CA PRO A 95 17.95 8.84 -18.53
C PRO A 95 18.24 10.13 -19.30
N VAL A 96 17.48 11.19 -19.03
CA VAL A 96 17.67 12.49 -19.68
C VAL A 96 19.03 13.10 -19.36
N CYS A 97 19.47 14.04 -20.18
CA CYS A 97 20.64 14.86 -19.89
C CYS A 97 20.25 16.03 -19.00
N VAL A 98 21.06 16.29 -17.97
CA VAL A 98 20.91 17.42 -17.05
C VAL A 98 22.20 18.24 -17.00
N ASP A 99 22.08 19.53 -16.74
CA ASP A 99 23.24 20.37 -16.45
C ASP A 99 23.95 19.87 -15.18
N ARG A 100 25.28 19.77 -15.21
CA ARG A 100 26.06 19.23 -14.08
C ARG A 100 25.95 20.08 -12.81
N ALA A 101 25.77 21.38 -12.94
CA ALA A 101 25.75 22.30 -11.81
C ALA A 101 24.34 22.54 -11.29
N THR A 102 23.37 22.80 -12.17
CA THR A 102 22.00 23.15 -11.77
C THR A 102 21.09 21.92 -11.64
N ARG A 103 21.47 20.79 -12.24
CA ARG A 103 20.64 19.59 -12.38
C ARG A 103 19.33 19.84 -13.16
N GLU A 104 19.26 20.96 -13.89
CA GLU A 104 18.13 21.28 -14.76
C GLU A 104 18.19 20.45 -16.05
N TYR A 105 17.03 20.17 -16.62
CA TYR A 105 16.91 19.46 -17.90
C TYR A 105 17.67 20.18 -19.01
N ALA A 106 18.57 19.44 -19.68
CA ALA A 106 19.33 19.92 -20.83
C ALA A 106 18.80 19.35 -22.16
N GLY A 107 18.30 18.11 -22.15
CA GLY A 107 17.82 17.45 -23.37
C GLY A 107 17.79 15.93 -23.25
N THR A 108 17.57 15.25 -24.38
CA THR A 108 17.65 13.78 -24.49
C THR A 108 18.65 13.42 -25.59
N VAL A 109 19.38 12.32 -25.39
CA VAL A 109 20.25 11.74 -26.42
C VAL A 109 20.00 10.24 -26.51
N ALA A 110 20.35 9.64 -27.66
CA ALA A 110 20.15 8.22 -27.90
C ALA A 110 20.84 7.33 -26.84
N PRO A 111 20.35 6.09 -26.60
CA PRO A 111 21.01 5.15 -25.71
C PRO A 111 22.51 4.98 -26.07
N GLY A 112 23.36 4.96 -25.05
CA GLY A 112 24.82 4.86 -25.21
C GLY A 112 25.55 6.14 -25.68
N ALA A 113 24.83 7.17 -26.14
CA ALA A 113 25.45 8.45 -26.47
C ALA A 113 25.78 9.28 -25.22
N ASN A 114 26.88 10.03 -25.28
CA ASN A 114 27.29 10.94 -24.20
C ASN A 114 26.51 12.26 -24.28
N CYS A 115 25.92 12.67 -23.16
CA CYS A 115 25.21 13.95 -23.05
C CYS A 115 26.09 15.15 -23.43
N SER A 116 27.36 15.15 -23.03
CA SER A 116 28.30 16.26 -23.28
C SER A 116 28.63 16.49 -24.75
N ASP A 117 28.39 15.51 -25.63
CA ASP A 117 28.67 15.64 -27.06
C ASP A 117 27.62 16.51 -27.76
N THR A 118 26.39 16.53 -27.22
CA THR A 118 25.27 17.33 -27.76
C THR A 118 25.00 18.57 -26.91
N TYR A 119 25.03 18.41 -25.58
CA TYR A 119 24.73 19.46 -24.61
C TYR A 119 25.98 19.70 -23.75
N ALA A 120 26.79 20.69 -24.13
CA ALA A 120 28.04 21.00 -23.43
C ALA A 120 27.80 21.28 -21.94
N GLY A 121 28.62 20.70 -21.06
CA GLY A 121 28.49 20.86 -19.61
C GLY A 121 27.42 19.97 -18.96
N SER A 122 26.73 19.12 -19.72
CA SER A 122 25.73 18.19 -19.19
C SER A 122 26.29 16.80 -18.86
N GLU A 123 25.48 16.01 -18.15
CA GLU A 123 25.66 14.59 -17.88
C GLU A 123 24.28 13.90 -17.84
N ARG A 124 24.25 12.56 -17.79
CA ARG A 124 22.99 11.84 -17.56
C ARG A 124 22.48 12.12 -16.15
N GLU A 125 21.16 12.17 -15.99
CA GLU A 125 20.53 12.34 -14.66
C GLU A 125 21.01 11.26 -13.68
N PHE A 126 21.10 10.02 -14.15
CA PHE A 126 21.73 8.88 -13.50
C PHE A 126 22.25 7.91 -14.57
N ASP A 127 23.02 6.90 -14.17
CA ASP A 127 23.50 5.89 -15.12
C ASP A 127 22.32 5.04 -15.63
N PRO A 128 22.22 4.77 -16.94
CA PRO A 128 21.21 3.87 -17.49
C PRO A 128 21.15 2.53 -16.75
N ILE A 129 19.95 2.08 -16.40
CA ILE A 129 19.76 0.78 -15.77
C ILE A 129 19.59 -0.27 -16.86
N LEU A 130 20.49 -1.25 -16.86
CA LEU A 130 20.57 -2.31 -17.87
C LEU A 130 20.19 -3.67 -17.29
N ASP A 131 19.62 -3.70 -16.09
CA ASP A 131 19.32 -4.93 -15.36
C ASP A 131 18.06 -4.75 -14.48
N ILE A 132 16.88 -4.97 -15.07
CA ILE A 132 15.59 -4.68 -14.42
C ILE A 132 14.68 -5.91 -14.41
N HIS A 133 14.18 -6.28 -13.23
CA HIS A 133 13.05 -7.20 -13.10
C HIS A 133 11.76 -6.39 -12.87
N ILE A 134 10.66 -6.72 -13.57
CA ILE A 134 9.37 -6.03 -13.44
C ILE A 134 8.26 -7.04 -13.20
N GLY A 135 7.72 -7.05 -11.99
CA GLY A 135 6.59 -7.89 -11.58
C GLY A 135 5.34 -7.05 -11.29
N VAL A 136 4.17 -7.62 -11.58
CA VAL A 136 2.88 -7.02 -11.24
C VAL A 136 2.10 -7.98 -10.34
N LEU A 137 1.54 -7.46 -9.26
CA LEU A 137 0.64 -8.11 -8.32
C LEU A 137 -0.69 -7.37 -8.30
N THR A 138 -1.74 -8.00 -7.76
CA THR A 138 -3.01 -7.32 -7.47
C THR A 138 -3.32 -7.28 -5.98
N SER A 139 -4.30 -6.45 -5.58
CA SER A 139 -4.80 -6.36 -4.20
C SER A 139 -5.62 -7.57 -3.74
N SER A 140 -5.96 -8.49 -4.65
CA SER A 140 -6.95 -9.53 -4.43
C SER A 140 -6.35 -10.81 -3.81
N LEU A 141 -6.62 -11.03 -2.51
CA LEU A 141 -6.23 -12.24 -1.77
C LEU A 141 -7.42 -13.17 -1.41
N GLY A 142 -8.61 -12.90 -1.97
CA GLY A 142 -9.82 -13.67 -1.70
C GLY A 142 -10.55 -13.25 -0.41
N GLY A 143 -11.58 -14.02 -0.06
CA GLY A 143 -12.43 -13.73 1.11
C GLY A 143 -11.88 -14.15 2.47
N HIS A 144 -10.63 -14.61 2.57
CA HIS A 144 -10.04 -15.15 3.81
C HIS A 144 -10.88 -16.28 4.46
N GLY A 145 -11.71 -16.99 3.67
CA GLY A 145 -12.63 -18.04 4.11
C GLY A 145 -14.06 -17.56 4.44
N ALA A 146 -14.38 -16.29 4.21
CA ALA A 146 -15.73 -15.78 4.10
C ALA A 146 -16.43 -16.29 2.83
N ASP A 147 -17.69 -15.93 2.64
CA ASP A 147 -18.40 -16.16 1.38
C ASP A 147 -18.02 -15.14 0.31
N SER A 148 -17.91 -13.85 0.64
CA SER A 148 -17.48 -12.82 -0.31
C SER A 148 -16.10 -13.15 -0.91
N CYS A 149 -15.88 -12.72 -2.16
CA CYS A 149 -14.64 -12.96 -2.90
C CYS A 149 -14.15 -14.43 -2.88
N SER A 150 -15.08 -15.39 -2.75
CA SER A 150 -14.76 -16.81 -2.62
C SER A 150 -15.59 -17.63 -3.59
N HIS A 151 -15.02 -18.74 -4.04
CA HIS A 151 -15.68 -19.64 -4.99
C HIS A 151 -16.76 -20.50 -4.30
N VAL A 152 -17.87 -19.86 -3.94
CA VAL A 152 -19.02 -20.47 -3.27
C VAL A 152 -20.30 -20.20 -4.05
N ALA A 153 -21.32 -21.05 -3.86
CA ALA A 153 -22.56 -20.98 -4.64
C ALA A 153 -23.38 -19.69 -4.41
N SER A 154 -23.17 -18.99 -3.30
CA SER A 154 -23.85 -17.72 -2.98
C SER A 154 -23.26 -16.51 -3.70
N GLN A 155 -22.12 -16.66 -4.37
CA GLN A 155 -21.38 -15.54 -4.96
C GLN A 155 -21.15 -15.69 -6.46
N ASN A 156 -21.12 -14.55 -7.14
CA ASN A 156 -20.56 -14.48 -8.49
C ASN A 156 -19.04 -14.30 -8.37
N TRP A 157 -18.33 -15.42 -8.46
CA TRP A 157 -16.88 -15.45 -8.31
C TRP A 157 -16.17 -15.51 -9.66
N ASN A 158 -15.02 -14.85 -9.74
CA ASN A 158 -14.05 -15.06 -10.80
C ASN A 158 -12.64 -15.23 -10.19
N PRO A 159 -11.69 -15.86 -10.90
CA PRO A 159 -10.36 -16.12 -10.36
C PRO A 159 -9.54 -14.87 -9.97
N HIS A 160 -9.79 -13.71 -10.56
CA HIS A 160 -9.05 -12.49 -10.24
C HIS A 160 -9.39 -11.93 -8.85
N GLN A 161 -10.44 -12.43 -8.20
CA GLN A 161 -10.78 -12.10 -6.82
C GLN A 161 -9.86 -12.77 -5.79
N GLU A 162 -9.06 -13.75 -6.22
CA GLU A 162 -8.16 -14.53 -5.37
C GLU A 162 -6.86 -14.81 -6.14
N ASP A 163 -6.15 -13.74 -6.52
CA ASP A 163 -4.85 -13.82 -7.23
C ASP A 163 -3.70 -14.27 -6.30
N MET A 164 -3.92 -14.27 -4.99
CA MET A 164 -3.04 -14.88 -3.97
C MET A 164 -1.59 -14.34 -3.95
N ALA A 165 -1.39 -13.11 -4.40
CA ALA A 165 -0.08 -12.50 -4.60
C ALA A 165 0.85 -13.30 -5.54
N HIS A 166 0.28 -14.03 -6.49
CA HIS A 166 1.03 -14.57 -7.63
C HIS A 166 1.31 -13.43 -8.61
N LEU A 167 2.52 -13.39 -9.14
CA LEU A 167 2.83 -12.44 -10.22
C LEU A 167 1.90 -12.67 -11.40
N THR A 168 1.28 -11.59 -11.88
CA THR A 168 0.30 -11.67 -12.97
C THR A 168 1.02 -11.89 -14.30
N GLY A 169 0.55 -12.87 -15.07
CA GLY A 169 0.99 -13.14 -16.44
C GLY A 169 -0.08 -12.79 -17.49
N ARG A 170 -1.15 -12.11 -17.07
CA ARG A 170 -2.29 -11.74 -17.92
C ARG A 170 -2.15 -10.28 -18.36
N GLY A 171 -2.56 -9.99 -19.58
CA GLY A 171 -2.49 -8.66 -20.16
C GLY A 171 -3.71 -8.30 -20.99
N ILE A 172 -3.86 -7.00 -21.24
CA ILE A 172 -4.82 -6.46 -22.21
C ILE A 172 -4.02 -5.67 -23.24
N ASP A 173 -4.16 -6.04 -24.52
CA ASP A 173 -3.44 -5.37 -25.61
C ASP A 173 -4.01 -3.99 -25.96
N ASP A 174 -3.47 -3.37 -27.01
CA ASP A 174 -3.90 -2.05 -27.47
C ASP A 174 -5.29 -2.04 -28.12
N ASP A 175 -5.77 -3.20 -28.56
CA ASP A 175 -7.13 -3.39 -29.08
C ASP A 175 -8.14 -3.77 -27.98
N GLY A 176 -7.69 -3.77 -26.71
CA GLY A 176 -8.51 -4.13 -25.56
C GLY A 176 -8.80 -5.62 -25.45
N GLN A 177 -8.04 -6.47 -26.13
CA GLN A 177 -8.22 -7.92 -26.07
C GLN A 177 -7.37 -8.53 -24.96
N ALA A 178 -7.98 -9.43 -24.18
CA ALA A 178 -7.27 -10.20 -23.18
C ALA A 178 -6.28 -11.17 -23.85
N ARG A 179 -5.02 -11.15 -23.40
CA ARG A 179 -3.97 -12.04 -23.87
C ARG A 179 -2.98 -12.36 -22.74
N PRO A 180 -2.40 -13.58 -22.71
CA PRO A 180 -1.22 -13.82 -21.90
C PRO A 180 -0.07 -12.90 -22.32
N VAL A 181 0.74 -12.48 -21.36
CA VAL A 181 2.00 -11.79 -21.59
C VAL A 181 3.13 -12.80 -21.48
N ASP A 182 4.01 -12.80 -22.48
CA ASP A 182 5.19 -13.66 -22.49
C ASP A 182 6.21 -13.11 -21.47
N THR A 183 6.19 -13.68 -20.27
CA THR A 183 7.11 -13.32 -19.18
C THR A 183 8.43 -14.07 -19.30
N TYR A 184 9.47 -13.54 -18.67
CA TYR A 184 10.81 -14.12 -18.73
C TYR A 184 10.81 -15.56 -18.24
N GLN A 185 11.06 -16.50 -19.16
CA GLN A 185 10.98 -17.96 -18.95
C GLN A 185 9.65 -18.47 -18.35
N GLY A 186 8.58 -17.67 -18.41
CA GLY A 186 7.31 -17.99 -17.74
C GLY A 186 7.33 -17.79 -16.22
N PHE A 187 8.32 -17.07 -15.66
CA PHE A 187 8.43 -16.83 -14.22
C PHE A 187 7.46 -15.76 -13.68
N GLY A 188 6.66 -15.13 -14.54
CA GLY A 188 5.65 -14.13 -14.13
C GLY A 188 6.16 -12.68 -14.06
N PHE A 189 7.43 -12.41 -14.38
CA PHE A 189 7.98 -11.05 -14.47
C PHE A 189 8.68 -10.80 -15.80
N LEU A 190 8.86 -9.53 -16.16
CA LEU A 190 9.67 -9.11 -17.30
C LEU A 190 11.12 -8.89 -16.86
N ASN A 191 12.07 -9.26 -17.71
CA ASN A 191 13.50 -9.13 -17.43
C ASN A 191 14.16 -8.29 -18.53
N TRP A 192 14.69 -7.12 -18.18
CA TRP A 192 15.45 -6.25 -19.07
C TRP A 192 16.95 -6.56 -18.95
N ASP A 193 17.54 -7.08 -20.02
CA ASP A 193 18.98 -7.36 -20.14
C ASP A 193 19.44 -7.09 -21.59
N PRO A 194 19.57 -5.81 -21.98
CA PRO A 194 19.93 -5.44 -23.34
C PRO A 194 21.36 -5.79 -23.72
N THR A 195 22.19 -6.15 -22.73
CA THR A 195 23.56 -6.59 -22.93
C THR A 195 23.70 -8.09 -23.14
N ALA A 196 22.67 -8.87 -22.79
CA ALA A 196 22.73 -10.33 -22.71
C ALA A 196 23.85 -10.85 -21.79
N GLU A 197 24.22 -10.06 -20.78
CA GLU A 197 25.31 -10.34 -19.83
C GLU A 197 24.81 -10.46 -18.38
N ARG A 198 23.54 -10.14 -18.12
CA ARG A 198 22.98 -10.06 -16.76
C ARG A 198 22.18 -11.30 -16.36
N SER A 199 21.64 -12.01 -17.34
CA SER A 199 20.80 -13.18 -17.13
C SER A 199 21.15 -14.33 -18.09
N ASP A 200 20.88 -15.57 -17.66
CA ASP A 200 21.04 -16.78 -18.49
C ASP A 200 19.78 -17.67 -18.40
N PRO A 201 19.02 -17.83 -19.50
CA PRO A 201 19.13 -17.15 -20.79
C PRO A 201 19.00 -15.61 -20.70
N PRO A 202 19.49 -14.85 -21.69
CA PRO A 202 19.31 -13.40 -21.75
C PRO A 202 17.84 -12.96 -21.64
N GLY A 203 17.63 -11.80 -21.01
CA GLY A 203 16.34 -11.11 -20.97
C GLY A 203 16.01 -10.38 -22.27
N GLU A 204 15.01 -9.49 -22.20
CA GLU A 204 14.62 -8.61 -23.29
C GLU A 204 15.72 -7.58 -23.59
N SER A 205 15.95 -7.33 -24.87
CA SER A 205 16.96 -6.39 -25.37
C SER A 205 16.39 -5.23 -26.19
N ASP A 206 15.12 -5.31 -26.55
CA ASP A 206 14.38 -4.27 -27.26
C ASP A 206 13.38 -3.59 -26.30
N LEU A 207 13.39 -2.25 -26.30
CA LEU A 207 12.51 -1.46 -25.43
C LEU A 207 11.05 -1.54 -25.84
N ASP A 208 10.75 -1.76 -27.13
CA ASP A 208 9.39 -1.84 -27.63
C ASP A 208 8.61 -3.01 -27.00
N PRO A 209 9.07 -4.28 -27.10
CA PRO A 209 8.39 -5.40 -26.44
C PRO A 209 8.40 -5.29 -24.91
N LEU A 210 9.46 -4.77 -24.27
CA LEU A 210 9.47 -4.53 -22.82
C LEU A 210 8.34 -3.58 -22.42
N THR A 211 8.24 -2.45 -23.12
CA THR A 211 7.26 -1.40 -22.84
C THR A 211 5.83 -1.88 -23.11
N SER A 212 5.59 -2.54 -24.25
CA SER A 212 4.28 -3.09 -24.59
C SER A 212 3.85 -4.16 -23.58
N ASN A 213 4.73 -5.11 -23.26
CA ASN A 213 4.41 -6.17 -22.29
C ASN A 213 4.13 -5.61 -20.90
N PHE A 214 4.92 -4.63 -20.43
CA PHE A 214 4.66 -4.02 -19.14
C PHE A 214 3.32 -3.26 -19.14
N THR A 215 3.04 -2.51 -20.21
CA THR A 215 1.75 -1.83 -20.40
C THR A 215 0.59 -2.83 -20.37
N TYR A 216 0.75 -3.99 -21.02
CA TYR A 216 -0.27 -5.04 -21.03
C TYR A 216 -0.48 -5.63 -19.64
N LEU A 217 0.57 -5.90 -18.87
CA LEU A 217 0.46 -6.37 -17.48
C LEU A 217 -0.29 -5.36 -16.60
N VAL A 218 0.01 -4.07 -16.71
CA VAL A 218 -0.69 -3.01 -15.96
C VAL A 218 -2.18 -3.00 -16.27
N ARG A 219 -2.57 -3.07 -17.55
CA ARG A 219 -3.99 -3.17 -17.93
C ARG A 219 -4.61 -4.52 -17.54
N GLY A 220 -3.79 -5.56 -17.59
CA GLY A 220 -4.16 -6.94 -17.26
C GLY A 220 -4.42 -7.18 -15.78
N ALA A 221 -3.94 -6.31 -14.88
CA ALA A 221 -4.34 -6.33 -13.48
C ALA A 221 -5.88 -6.44 -13.34
N GLY A 222 -6.62 -5.77 -14.22
CA GLY A 222 -8.06 -5.91 -14.34
C GLY A 222 -8.82 -5.07 -13.32
N GLN A 223 -10.15 -5.19 -13.33
CA GLN A 223 -11.07 -4.38 -12.52
C GLN A 223 -12.17 -5.26 -11.90
N ASP A 224 -11.99 -6.57 -11.97
CA ASP A 224 -12.91 -7.61 -11.55
C ASP A 224 -12.36 -8.38 -10.33
N GLY A 225 -11.44 -7.76 -9.60
CA GLY A 225 -10.90 -8.26 -8.34
C GLY A 225 -11.92 -8.33 -7.21
N CYS A 226 -11.42 -8.75 -6.05
CA CYS A 226 -12.19 -8.67 -4.82
C CYS A 226 -12.54 -7.21 -4.53
N GLY A 227 -13.63 -6.96 -3.81
CA GLY A 227 -14.00 -5.61 -3.34
C GLY A 227 -13.40 -5.25 -1.97
N PHE A 228 -12.37 -5.98 -1.56
CA PHE A 228 -11.70 -5.83 -0.27
C PHE A 228 -10.19 -5.88 -0.49
N GLU A 229 -9.60 -4.70 -0.55
CA GLU A 229 -8.26 -4.55 -1.14
C GLU A 229 -7.16 -4.78 -0.12
N ALA A 230 -6.51 -5.95 -0.18
CA ALA A 230 -5.39 -6.29 0.66
C ALA A 230 -4.06 -5.76 0.08
N SER A 231 -4.03 -4.46 -0.23
CA SER A 231 -2.91 -3.79 -0.89
C SER A 231 -1.57 -3.99 -0.17
N LEU A 232 -1.56 -3.90 1.17
CA LEU A 232 -0.38 -4.07 2.00
C LEU A 232 0.00 -5.56 2.13
N GLU A 233 -0.97 -6.44 2.36
CA GLU A 233 -0.70 -7.86 2.48
C GLU A 233 -0.28 -8.48 1.15
N ALA A 234 -0.73 -7.99 -0.01
CA ALA A 234 -0.37 -8.56 -1.31
C ALA A 234 1.15 -8.51 -1.56
N TRP A 235 1.78 -7.33 -1.46
CA TRP A 235 3.23 -7.25 -1.63
C TRP A 235 3.98 -7.88 -0.45
N TYR A 236 3.44 -7.83 0.78
CA TYR A 236 4.05 -8.48 1.94
C TYR A 236 4.09 -10.00 1.75
N ARG A 237 2.98 -10.61 1.34
CA ARG A 237 2.84 -12.04 1.07
C ARG A 237 3.84 -12.50 0.01
N PHE A 238 3.99 -11.72 -1.07
CA PHE A 238 4.95 -12.04 -2.12
C PHE A 238 6.40 -11.89 -1.65
N LEU A 239 6.76 -10.75 -1.04
CA LEU A 239 8.15 -10.36 -0.78
C LEU A 239 8.70 -10.88 0.55
N VAL A 240 7.87 -10.94 1.58
CA VAL A 240 8.29 -11.00 2.99
C VAL A 240 7.81 -12.25 3.71
N ASP A 241 6.60 -12.75 3.42
CA ASP A 241 6.09 -13.92 4.14
C ASP A 241 6.99 -15.15 3.91
N PRO A 242 7.63 -15.72 4.96
CA PRO A 242 8.52 -16.87 4.79
C PRO A 242 7.77 -18.16 4.43
N ALA A 243 6.46 -18.24 4.73
CA ALA A 243 5.61 -19.41 4.53
C ALA A 243 4.17 -18.99 4.18
N PRO A 244 3.96 -18.32 3.02
CA PRO A 244 2.63 -17.90 2.58
C PRO A 244 1.71 -19.11 2.48
N TYR A 245 0.50 -19.01 3.02
CA TYR A 245 -0.43 -20.14 3.09
C TYR A 245 -0.96 -20.53 1.72
N GLU A 246 -1.19 -21.81 1.43
CA GLU A 246 -1.74 -22.23 0.14
C GLU A 246 -3.23 -21.90 0.00
N ARG A 247 -4.00 -22.09 1.08
CA ARG A 247 -5.45 -21.81 1.11
C ARG A 247 -5.98 -21.61 2.53
N MET A 248 -7.18 -21.06 2.64
CA MET A 248 -7.93 -20.98 3.89
C MET A 248 -8.84 -22.20 4.07
N VAL A 249 -8.92 -22.75 5.29
CA VAL A 249 -9.77 -23.90 5.61
C VAL A 249 -10.56 -23.69 6.91
N PRO A 250 -11.69 -24.40 7.10
CA PRO A 250 -12.37 -24.47 8.39
C PRO A 250 -11.46 -25.06 9.48
N VAL A 251 -11.40 -24.38 10.63
CA VAL A 251 -10.62 -24.80 11.81
C VAL A 251 -11.43 -24.57 13.10
N PRO A 252 -11.11 -25.25 14.22
CA PRO A 252 -11.73 -24.98 15.50
C PRO A 252 -11.50 -23.53 15.97
N CYS A 253 -12.55 -22.89 16.46
CA CYS A 253 -12.42 -21.67 17.27
C CYS A 253 -11.75 -21.95 18.63
N TYR A 254 -11.45 -20.89 19.40
CA TYR A 254 -10.94 -21.05 20.77
C TYR A 254 -11.90 -21.87 21.64
N GLY A 255 -11.35 -22.71 22.52
CA GLY A 255 -12.17 -23.51 23.46
C GLY A 255 -12.67 -24.86 22.94
N GLY A 256 -12.20 -25.33 21.78
CA GLY A 256 -12.48 -26.68 21.29
C GLY A 256 -13.79 -26.80 20.50
N ASP A 257 -14.12 -25.77 19.71
CA ASP A 257 -15.25 -25.79 18.79
C ASP A 257 -15.17 -26.99 17.83
N ALA A 258 -16.08 -27.95 18.01
CA ALA A 258 -16.14 -29.17 17.21
C ALA A 258 -16.74 -28.95 15.81
N ASN A 259 -17.32 -27.78 15.55
CA ASN A 259 -18.00 -27.46 14.29
C ASN A 259 -17.10 -26.71 13.29
N ASN A 260 -15.83 -26.44 13.64
CA ASN A 260 -14.86 -25.73 12.80
C ASN A 260 -15.41 -24.42 12.21
N GLN A 261 -16.06 -23.60 13.04
CA GLN A 261 -16.72 -22.37 12.60
C GLN A 261 -15.73 -21.25 12.28
N CYS A 262 -14.47 -21.42 12.62
CA CYS A 262 -13.38 -20.48 12.33
C CYS A 262 -12.68 -20.82 11.02
N ARG A 263 -11.80 -19.94 10.55
CA ARG A 263 -10.94 -20.12 9.37
C ARG A 263 -9.47 -20.00 9.76
N GLY A 264 -8.61 -20.71 9.04
CA GLY A 264 -7.17 -20.60 9.24
C GLY A 264 -6.39 -21.11 8.03
N PRO A 265 -5.12 -20.69 7.92
CA PRO A 265 -4.26 -21.08 6.81
C PRO A 265 -3.95 -22.57 6.84
N GLN A 266 -3.84 -23.17 5.65
CA GLN A 266 -3.36 -24.52 5.44
C GLN A 266 -2.42 -24.58 4.24
N GLY A 267 -1.36 -25.38 4.36
CA GLY A 267 -0.38 -25.57 3.29
C GLY A 267 0.58 -24.38 3.15
N VAL A 268 1.52 -24.50 2.21
CA VAL A 268 2.45 -23.43 1.86
C VAL A 268 2.41 -23.25 0.35
N ASP A 269 2.15 -22.02 -0.07
CA ASP A 269 2.07 -21.60 -1.45
C ASP A 269 3.46 -21.65 -2.12
N GLN A 270 3.72 -22.76 -2.80
CA GLN A 270 4.99 -22.96 -3.50
C GLN A 270 5.15 -22.04 -4.71
N VAL A 271 4.07 -21.51 -5.27
CA VAL A 271 4.13 -20.60 -6.43
C VAL A 271 4.75 -19.29 -6.01
N VAL A 272 4.26 -18.68 -4.92
CA VAL A 272 4.86 -17.45 -4.35
C VAL A 272 6.32 -17.67 -4.00
N LEU A 273 6.66 -18.79 -3.35
CA LEU A 273 8.04 -19.09 -2.98
C LEU A 273 8.97 -19.21 -4.20
N ALA A 274 8.54 -19.91 -5.25
CA ALA A 274 9.30 -20.06 -6.48
C ALA A 274 9.45 -18.72 -7.21
N GLN A 275 8.34 -18.00 -7.46
CA GLN A 275 8.36 -16.71 -8.12
C GLN A 275 9.22 -15.69 -7.37
N ARG A 276 9.13 -15.62 -6.04
CA ARG A 276 9.99 -14.75 -5.23
C ARG A 276 11.46 -15.11 -5.41
N GLN A 277 11.80 -16.39 -5.39
CA GLN A 277 13.18 -16.85 -5.54
C GLN A 277 13.76 -16.46 -6.90
N ASP A 278 12.96 -16.56 -7.97
CA ASP A 278 13.38 -16.20 -9.33
C ASP A 278 13.42 -14.68 -9.53
N PHE A 279 12.55 -13.93 -8.84
CA PHE A 279 12.43 -12.48 -8.97
C PHE A 279 13.45 -11.69 -8.13
N LEU A 280 13.62 -12.00 -6.84
CA LEU A 280 14.37 -11.14 -5.91
C LEU A 280 15.89 -11.31 -6.01
N ARG A 281 16.58 -10.16 -6.13
CA ARG A 281 18.04 -10.08 -6.14
C ARG A 281 18.52 -9.18 -5.01
N HIS A 282 19.17 -9.76 -4.00
CA HIS A 282 19.48 -9.04 -2.75
C HIS A 282 20.52 -7.92 -2.89
N ASP A 283 21.20 -7.83 -4.04
CA ASP A 283 22.10 -6.73 -4.41
C ASP A 283 21.44 -5.67 -5.32
N SER A 284 20.14 -5.79 -5.63
CA SER A 284 19.35 -4.81 -6.37
C SER A 284 18.67 -3.79 -5.44
N LEU A 285 18.36 -2.61 -6.00
CA LEU A 285 17.32 -1.75 -5.44
C LEU A 285 15.95 -2.41 -5.67
N LEU A 286 15.21 -2.69 -4.61
CA LEU A 286 13.80 -3.06 -4.70
C LEU A 286 12.93 -1.80 -4.60
N ALA A 287 12.13 -1.53 -5.62
CA ALA A 287 11.08 -0.53 -5.57
C ALA A 287 9.70 -1.21 -5.61
N ILE A 288 8.92 -0.98 -4.57
CA ILE A 288 7.53 -1.41 -4.43
C ILE A 288 6.66 -0.20 -4.77
N VAL A 289 5.88 -0.29 -5.84
CA VAL A 289 4.99 0.78 -6.30
C VAL A 289 3.55 0.31 -6.15
N MET A 290 2.80 0.96 -5.26
CA MET A 290 1.39 0.68 -5.03
C MET A 290 0.53 1.66 -5.82
N LEU A 291 -0.51 1.16 -6.49
CA LEU A 291 -1.55 1.98 -7.10
C LEU A 291 -2.90 1.50 -6.56
N THR A 292 -3.57 2.31 -5.74
CA THR A 292 -4.88 1.98 -5.15
C THR A 292 -5.68 3.25 -4.88
N ASP A 293 -6.99 3.20 -5.01
CA ASP A 293 -7.89 4.26 -4.52
C ASP A 293 -8.83 3.82 -3.39
N GLU A 294 -8.60 2.63 -2.85
CA GLU A 294 -9.36 2.06 -1.74
C GLU A 294 -8.57 2.10 -0.42
N ASN A 295 -9.28 1.89 0.68
CA ASN A 295 -8.63 1.64 1.97
C ASN A 295 -8.07 0.21 1.99
N ASP A 296 -6.90 0.05 2.60
CA ASP A 296 -6.35 -1.28 2.83
C ASP A 296 -7.29 -2.12 3.72
N CYS A 297 -7.58 -3.33 3.26
CA CYS A 297 -8.35 -4.35 3.95
C CYS A 297 -7.55 -5.64 4.12
N SER A 298 -6.29 -5.53 4.57
CA SER A 298 -5.43 -6.67 4.87
C SER A 298 -5.90 -7.42 6.12
N VAL A 299 -6.97 -8.20 5.99
CA VAL A 299 -7.60 -8.97 7.07
C VAL A 299 -6.64 -10.02 7.61
N VAL A 300 -6.58 -10.16 8.94
CA VAL A 300 -5.75 -11.19 9.58
C VAL A 300 -6.27 -12.58 9.24
N ASP A 301 -5.37 -13.49 8.84
CA ASP A 301 -5.67 -14.88 8.53
C ASP A 301 -5.86 -15.76 9.78
N ASP A 302 -6.57 -15.27 10.78
CA ASP A 302 -6.77 -16.01 12.03
C ASP A 302 -8.25 -16.08 12.44
N ARG A 303 -8.71 -17.31 12.63
CA ARG A 303 -9.94 -17.71 13.30
C ARG A 303 -11.20 -17.00 12.81
N GLN A 304 -11.59 -15.91 13.48
CA GLN A 304 -12.86 -15.22 13.27
C GLN A 304 -12.71 -13.97 12.41
N PHE A 305 -11.49 -13.61 12.01
CA PHE A 305 -11.22 -12.32 11.38
C PHE A 305 -11.79 -12.22 9.97
N PHE A 306 -11.94 -13.36 9.29
CA PHE A 306 -12.69 -13.48 8.03
C PHE A 306 -14.13 -12.92 8.12
N ARG A 307 -14.71 -12.83 9.32
CA ARG A 307 -16.06 -12.25 9.50
C ARG A 307 -16.14 -10.79 9.08
N ALA A 308 -15.02 -10.07 9.01
CA ALA A 308 -14.96 -8.75 8.40
C ALA A 308 -15.47 -8.76 6.95
N LEU A 309 -15.30 -9.88 6.25
CA LEU A 309 -15.66 -10.06 4.84
C LEU A 309 -16.93 -10.91 4.67
N GLN A 310 -17.56 -11.40 5.74
CA GLN A 310 -18.74 -12.26 5.62
C GLN A 310 -19.96 -11.45 5.15
N GLU A 311 -20.56 -11.83 4.03
CA GLU A 311 -21.73 -11.18 3.47
C GLU A 311 -23.04 -11.73 4.04
N PHE A 312 -23.17 -13.06 4.17
CA PHE A 312 -24.42 -13.71 4.60
C PHE A 312 -24.27 -14.60 5.84
N ASP A 313 -25.34 -14.73 6.63
CA ASP A 313 -25.55 -15.77 7.63
C ASP A 313 -26.81 -16.57 7.26
N GLY A 314 -26.61 -17.71 6.58
CA GLY A 314 -27.69 -18.38 5.88
C GLY A 314 -28.20 -17.53 4.72
N ASP A 315 -29.49 -17.21 4.73
CA ASP A 315 -30.14 -16.38 3.69
C ASP A 315 -30.19 -14.89 4.07
N ASP A 316 -29.82 -14.53 5.31
CA ASP A 316 -29.89 -13.17 5.82
C ASP A 316 -28.54 -12.44 5.69
N PRO A 317 -28.52 -11.11 5.45
CA PRO A 317 -27.29 -10.33 5.49
C PRO A 317 -26.62 -10.45 6.86
N PHE A 318 -25.33 -10.81 6.84
CA PHE A 318 -24.53 -10.84 8.05
C PHE A 318 -24.18 -9.43 8.47
N HIS A 319 -24.26 -9.14 9.77
CA HIS A 319 -23.78 -7.89 10.34
C HIS A 319 -22.83 -8.13 11.52
N LEU A 320 -21.68 -7.46 11.51
CA LEU A 320 -20.77 -7.39 12.64
C LEU A 320 -21.45 -6.67 13.81
N PRO A 321 -21.33 -7.15 15.06
CA PRO A 321 -21.77 -6.38 16.21
C PRO A 321 -20.96 -5.12 16.33
N ARG A 322 -21.66 -4.10 16.83
CA ARG A 322 -21.04 -2.85 17.22
C ARG A 322 -20.01 -3.04 18.35
N GLY A 323 -19.14 -2.05 18.47
CA GLY A 323 -18.36 -1.82 19.68
C GLY A 323 -19.22 -1.23 20.80
N THR A 324 -18.77 -1.44 22.03
CA THR A 324 -19.24 -0.73 23.23
C THR A 324 -19.26 0.79 23.02
N ASN A 325 -20.08 1.51 23.81
CA ASN A 325 -20.28 2.95 23.63
C ASN A 325 -18.99 3.78 23.67
N ILE A 326 -18.01 3.37 24.48
CA ILE A 326 -16.75 4.10 24.62
C ILE A 326 -15.94 4.11 23.32
N CYS A 327 -16.05 3.06 22.49
CA CYS A 327 -15.34 2.95 21.21
C CYS A 327 -15.57 4.12 20.28
N SER A 328 -16.79 4.68 20.24
CA SER A 328 -17.15 5.81 19.39
C SER A 328 -16.38 7.09 19.71
N SER A 329 -15.93 7.25 20.96
CA SER A 329 -15.22 8.45 21.43
C SER A 329 -13.74 8.22 21.72
N ASN A 330 -13.38 7.00 22.12
CA ASN A 330 -12.02 6.59 22.41
C ASN A 330 -11.84 5.11 22.01
N PRO A 331 -11.44 4.81 20.76
CA PRO A 331 -11.23 3.45 20.30
C PRO A 331 -10.04 2.74 21.00
N TRP A 332 -9.21 3.49 21.72
CA TRP A 332 -8.06 2.98 22.48
C TRP A 332 -8.36 2.73 23.95
N ASP A 333 -9.60 2.98 24.39
CA ASP A 333 -10.01 2.71 25.75
C ASP A 333 -9.95 1.20 26.05
N PRO A 334 -9.47 0.77 27.23
CA PRO A 334 -9.50 -0.64 27.63
C PRO A 334 -10.90 -1.25 27.60
N ASP A 335 -11.95 -0.45 27.78
CA ASP A 335 -13.33 -0.90 27.69
C ASP A 335 -13.90 -0.84 26.26
N CYS A 336 -13.14 -0.33 25.29
CA CYS A 336 -13.51 -0.45 23.88
C CYS A 336 -13.33 -1.90 23.39
N LYS A 337 -14.41 -2.65 23.56
CA LYS A 337 -14.52 -4.07 23.20
C LYS A 337 -15.66 -4.30 22.22
N SER A 338 -15.62 -5.45 21.54
CA SER A 338 -16.73 -5.90 20.72
C SER A 338 -17.90 -6.35 21.57
N CYS A 339 -19.11 -6.09 21.10
CA CYS A 339 -20.30 -6.65 21.71
C CYS A 339 -20.42 -8.18 21.60
N TRP A 340 -19.57 -8.85 20.79
CA TRP A 340 -19.43 -10.31 20.85
C TRP A 340 -18.68 -10.82 22.08
N GLU A 341 -17.84 -9.99 22.70
CA GLU A 341 -16.84 -10.44 23.69
C GLU A 341 -17.17 -9.99 25.12
N VAL A 342 -18.30 -9.29 25.31
CA VAL A 342 -18.70 -8.73 26.59
C VAL A 342 -20.10 -9.19 27.00
N SER A 343 -20.34 -9.21 28.32
CA SER A 343 -21.67 -9.45 28.86
C SER A 343 -22.57 -8.25 28.62
N PRO A 344 -23.79 -8.43 28.09
CA PRO A 344 -24.76 -7.35 28.02
C PRO A 344 -25.25 -6.84 29.38
N GLU A 345 -24.98 -7.53 30.48
CA GLU A 345 -25.27 -7.02 31.83
C GLU A 345 -24.35 -5.84 32.20
N ASP A 346 -23.07 -5.92 31.80
CA ASP A 346 -22.07 -4.87 32.04
C ASP A 346 -22.11 -3.80 30.94
N PHE A 347 -22.54 -4.18 29.73
CA PHE A 347 -22.65 -3.32 28.55
C PHE A 347 -24.06 -3.44 27.92
N PRO A 348 -25.09 -2.80 28.51
CA PRO A 348 -26.48 -2.95 28.05
C PRO A 348 -26.69 -2.61 26.58
N GLU A 349 -25.90 -1.70 26.02
CA GLU A 349 -25.97 -1.33 24.61
C GLU A 349 -25.65 -2.50 23.65
N CYS A 350 -24.94 -3.52 24.14
CA CYS A 350 -24.63 -4.71 23.37
C CYS A 350 -25.83 -5.66 23.21
N ALA A 351 -26.84 -5.57 24.09
CA ALA A 351 -28.12 -6.27 23.88
C ALA A 351 -28.99 -5.58 22.82
N GLU A 352 -28.85 -4.27 22.66
CA GLU A 352 -29.62 -3.48 21.67
C GLU A 352 -29.06 -3.66 20.25
N GLY A 353 -27.73 -3.73 20.12
CA GLY A 353 -27.06 -3.87 18.82
C GLY A 353 -27.06 -2.57 18.01
N TRP A 354 -27.02 -2.69 16.68
CA TRP A 354 -27.08 -1.55 15.77
C TRP A 354 -28.52 -1.02 15.63
N PRO A 355 -28.76 0.31 15.73
CA PRO A 355 -30.07 0.88 15.46
C PRO A 355 -30.57 0.64 14.04
N ASN A 356 -29.67 0.64 13.05
CA ASN A 356 -29.95 0.34 11.66
C ASN A 356 -28.80 -0.47 11.04
N PRO A 357 -28.76 -1.80 11.24
CA PRO A 357 -27.64 -2.64 10.81
C PRO A 357 -27.23 -2.45 9.35
N SER A 358 -28.19 -2.24 8.44
CA SER A 358 -27.91 -2.02 7.02
C SER A 358 -27.23 -0.68 6.69
N LEU A 359 -27.36 0.32 7.56
CA LEU A 359 -26.67 1.62 7.42
C LEU A 359 -25.43 1.73 8.31
N ASP A 360 -25.43 1.07 9.46
CA ASP A 360 -24.35 1.14 10.44
C ASP A 360 -23.20 0.16 10.11
N ASP A 361 -23.55 -0.99 9.53
CA ASP A 361 -22.63 -2.02 9.07
C ASP A 361 -22.87 -2.44 7.61
N PRO A 362 -22.68 -1.52 6.64
CA PRO A 362 -22.60 -1.89 5.25
C PRO A 362 -21.28 -2.61 4.98
N LEU A 363 -21.38 -3.75 4.27
CA LEU A 363 -20.27 -4.67 3.99
C LEU A 363 -19.01 -3.96 3.48
N ASN A 364 -19.14 -3.16 2.41
CA ASN A 364 -18.00 -2.50 1.75
C ASN A 364 -17.30 -1.42 2.59
N LEU A 365 -17.89 -0.97 3.71
CA LEU A 365 -17.22 -0.01 4.59
C LEU A 365 -16.53 -0.70 5.75
N ARG A 366 -16.62 -2.02 5.92
CA ARG A 366 -16.11 -2.70 7.12
C ARG A 366 -14.62 -2.54 7.36
N CYS A 367 -13.81 -2.22 6.37
CA CYS A 367 -12.37 -2.01 6.53
C CYS A 367 -12.04 -0.58 7.02
N THR A 368 -13.05 0.24 7.30
CA THR A 368 -12.89 1.61 7.83
C THR A 368 -13.23 1.66 9.32
N GLU A 369 -12.34 2.29 10.10
CA GLU A 369 -12.52 2.59 11.54
C GLU A 369 -13.01 1.39 12.39
N GLN A 370 -12.50 0.19 12.12
CA GLN A 370 -13.00 -1.06 12.71
C GLN A 370 -13.04 -1.05 14.23
N LYS A 371 -11.97 -0.59 14.88
CA LYS A 371 -11.94 -0.53 16.34
C LYS A 371 -13.03 0.39 16.90
N ARG A 372 -13.29 1.54 16.26
CA ARG A 372 -14.36 2.49 16.64
C ARG A 372 -15.75 1.86 16.45
N ARG A 373 -15.94 1.13 15.34
CA ARG A 373 -17.25 0.62 14.92
C ARG A 373 -17.61 -0.71 15.56
N PHE A 374 -16.68 -1.64 15.64
CA PHE A 374 -16.90 -3.05 16.02
C PHE A 374 -16.18 -3.45 17.31
N GLY A 375 -15.33 -2.58 17.86
CA GLY A 375 -14.53 -2.88 19.06
C GLY A 375 -13.41 -3.90 18.82
N ILE A 376 -13.22 -4.36 17.57
CA ILE A 376 -12.16 -5.26 17.12
C ILE A 376 -11.45 -4.56 15.95
N ASP A 377 -10.14 -4.74 15.86
CA ASP A 377 -9.39 -4.48 14.64
C ASP A 377 -9.13 -5.81 13.96
N PHE A 378 -9.74 -6.01 12.79
CA PHE A 378 -9.66 -7.24 12.00
C PHE A 378 -8.49 -7.22 11.02
N LEU A 379 -7.76 -6.11 10.91
CA LEU A 379 -6.67 -5.97 9.96
C LEU A 379 -5.32 -6.26 10.62
N TYR A 380 -4.33 -6.67 9.84
CA TYR A 380 -2.95 -6.67 10.30
C TYR A 380 -2.53 -5.23 10.66
N PRO A 381 -1.80 -5.03 11.76
CA PRO A 381 -1.38 -3.69 12.15
C PRO A 381 -0.38 -3.13 11.15
N VAL A 382 -0.50 -1.85 10.79
CA VAL A 382 0.43 -1.16 9.86
C VAL A 382 1.91 -1.34 10.25
N ARG A 383 2.19 -1.47 11.56
CA ARG A 383 3.55 -1.72 12.06
C ARG A 383 4.19 -2.97 11.47
N ARG A 384 3.41 -4.04 11.18
CA ARG A 384 3.87 -5.26 10.50
C ARG A 384 4.60 -4.92 9.20
N TYR A 385 4.01 -4.07 8.37
CA TYR A 385 4.55 -3.67 7.07
C TYR A 385 5.76 -2.74 7.20
N ILE A 386 5.79 -1.88 8.23
CA ILE A 386 6.97 -1.06 8.52
C ILE A 386 8.15 -1.95 8.92
N ASP A 387 7.92 -2.90 9.84
CA ASP A 387 8.95 -3.84 10.28
C ASP A 387 9.42 -4.73 9.11
N ALA A 388 8.51 -5.15 8.25
CA ALA A 388 8.80 -5.91 7.04
C ALA A 388 9.79 -5.22 6.08
N LEU A 389 9.72 -3.89 5.96
CA LEU A 389 10.58 -3.11 5.07
C LEU A 389 11.85 -2.60 5.75
N SER A 390 11.94 -2.69 7.08
CA SER A 390 13.02 -2.09 7.84
C SER A 390 13.84 -3.08 8.65
N GLU A 391 13.32 -4.26 8.99
CA GLU A 391 13.99 -5.21 9.90
C GLU A 391 14.35 -6.55 9.23
N PRO A 392 15.57 -7.07 9.45
CA PRO A 392 16.04 -8.33 8.87
C PRO A 392 15.42 -9.57 9.54
N LYS A 393 14.69 -9.38 10.64
CA LYS A 393 13.94 -10.43 11.33
C LYS A 393 12.51 -9.96 11.56
N LEU A 394 11.56 -10.87 11.39
CA LEU A 394 10.15 -10.63 11.63
C LEU A 394 9.82 -10.78 13.13
N GLY A 395 8.60 -10.41 13.52
CA GLY A 395 8.17 -10.41 14.92
C GLY A 395 8.18 -11.78 15.61
N ASP A 396 8.11 -12.87 14.84
CA ASP A 396 8.24 -14.25 15.31
C ASP A 396 9.71 -14.74 15.39
N GLY A 397 10.66 -13.89 14.99
CA GLY A 397 12.08 -14.17 14.97
C GLY A 397 12.60 -14.82 13.68
N SER A 398 11.72 -15.15 12.72
CA SER A 398 12.15 -15.67 11.41
C SER A 398 12.98 -14.63 10.68
N ILE A 399 13.93 -15.06 9.84
CA ILE A 399 14.60 -14.12 8.95
C ILE A 399 13.61 -13.62 7.90
N ASN A 400 13.68 -12.32 7.65
CA ASN A 400 12.95 -11.66 6.60
C ASN A 400 13.59 -11.97 5.22
N PRO A 401 12.87 -12.67 4.32
CA PRO A 401 13.35 -13.03 2.98
C PRO A 401 13.73 -11.83 2.11
N LEU A 402 13.19 -10.64 2.41
CA LEU A 402 13.54 -9.41 1.72
C LEU A 402 15.03 -9.06 1.87
N PHE A 403 15.62 -9.44 3.00
CA PHE A 403 17.00 -9.12 3.34
C PHE A 403 17.94 -10.31 3.17
N CYS A 404 17.43 -11.54 3.07
CA CYS A 404 18.26 -12.74 3.00
C CYS A 404 17.82 -13.73 1.92
N ARG A 405 18.76 -14.11 1.04
CA ARG A 405 18.54 -15.13 0.00
C ARG A 405 18.81 -16.55 0.48
N GLN A 406 19.98 -16.74 1.09
CA GLN A 406 20.50 -18.05 1.46
C GLN A 406 20.59 -18.15 2.97
N TYR A 407 20.11 -19.27 3.49
CA TYR A 407 20.08 -19.54 4.92
C TYR A 407 21.13 -20.58 5.27
N THR A 408 21.72 -20.48 6.46
CA THR A 408 22.74 -21.43 6.90
C THR A 408 22.16 -22.81 7.23
N ASP A 409 20.86 -22.87 7.54
CA ASP A 409 20.12 -24.10 7.83
C ASP A 409 18.63 -23.99 7.44
N GLU A 410 17.90 -25.10 7.59
CA GLU A 410 16.46 -25.18 7.31
C GLU A 410 15.60 -24.38 8.30
N THR A 411 16.15 -23.99 9.46
CA THR A 411 15.42 -23.20 10.45
C THR A 411 15.32 -21.73 10.05
N ARG A 412 16.11 -21.30 9.05
CA ARG A 412 16.11 -19.93 8.49
C ARG A 412 16.33 -18.86 9.57
N THR A 413 17.12 -19.17 10.60
CA THR A 413 17.42 -18.22 11.69
C THR A 413 18.70 -17.42 11.49
N GLU A 414 19.55 -17.85 10.55
CA GLU A 414 20.81 -17.20 10.17
C GLU A 414 20.96 -17.10 8.64
N CYS A 415 21.45 -15.96 8.16
CA CYS A 415 21.71 -15.72 6.74
C CYS A 415 23.14 -16.14 6.38
N ALA A 416 23.29 -16.94 5.32
CA ALA A 416 24.58 -17.41 4.82
C ALA A 416 25.32 -16.33 3.99
N GLU A 417 24.58 -15.37 3.45
CA GLU A 417 25.11 -14.26 2.65
C GLU A 417 24.93 -12.91 3.38
N ALA A 418 25.55 -11.85 2.85
CA ALA A 418 25.32 -10.50 3.35
C ALA A 418 23.85 -10.10 3.11
N LEU A 419 23.26 -9.47 4.13
CA LEU A 419 21.89 -8.98 4.01
C LEU A 419 21.82 -7.83 2.99
N ARG A 420 20.71 -7.74 2.24
CA ARG A 420 20.39 -6.54 1.45
C ARG A 420 20.47 -5.30 2.35
N ASP A 421 21.08 -4.22 1.86
CA ASP A 421 21.08 -2.96 2.60
C ASP A 421 19.66 -2.40 2.69
N ARG A 422 19.25 -1.94 3.88
CA ARG A 422 17.93 -1.34 4.10
C ARG A 422 17.70 -0.11 3.20
N SER A 423 18.77 0.60 2.82
CA SER A 423 18.65 1.74 1.89
C SER A 423 18.30 1.35 0.46
N LEU A 424 18.35 0.05 0.12
CA LEU A 424 17.95 -0.48 -1.18
C LEU A 424 16.49 -0.94 -1.23
N VAL A 425 15.69 -0.60 -0.22
CA VAL A 425 14.24 -0.88 -0.22
C VAL A 425 13.49 0.44 -0.30
N PHE A 426 12.68 0.60 -1.33
CA PHE A 426 11.88 1.79 -1.58
C PHE A 426 10.40 1.41 -1.73
N LEU A 427 9.53 2.15 -1.05
CA LEU A 427 8.07 2.03 -1.19
C LEU A 427 7.51 3.36 -1.68
N ALA A 428 6.69 3.32 -2.72
CA ALA A 428 5.90 4.45 -3.18
C ALA A 428 4.43 4.06 -3.32
N GLY A 429 3.53 4.96 -2.91
CA GLY A 429 2.09 4.83 -3.12
C GLY A 429 1.58 5.92 -4.04
N ILE A 430 0.90 5.52 -5.12
CA ILE A 430 0.05 6.36 -5.96
C ILE A 430 -1.37 6.15 -5.42
N VAL A 431 -1.73 6.97 -4.43
CA VAL A 431 -2.95 6.79 -3.64
C VAL A 431 -3.78 8.07 -3.56
N GLY A 432 -5.07 7.91 -3.25
CA GLY A 432 -5.93 9.01 -2.84
C GLY A 432 -5.72 9.34 -1.36
N VAL A 433 -5.39 10.59 -1.05
CA VAL A 433 -5.38 11.08 0.34
C VAL A 433 -6.26 12.33 0.46
N PRO A 434 -7.09 12.45 1.51
CA PRO A 434 -7.76 13.71 1.81
C PRO A 434 -6.71 14.81 1.92
N TRP A 435 -6.85 15.86 1.11
CA TRP A 435 -5.85 16.94 1.07
C TRP A 435 -5.71 17.63 2.44
N GLN A 436 -6.76 17.58 3.27
CA GLN A 436 -6.78 18.11 4.63
C GLN A 436 -5.75 17.43 5.55
N ASP A 437 -5.47 16.15 5.32
CA ASP A 437 -4.54 15.38 6.15
C ASP A 437 -3.09 15.74 5.84
N ILE A 438 -2.82 16.14 4.59
CA ILE A 438 -1.51 16.56 4.11
C ILE A 438 -1.33 18.08 4.07
N ALA A 439 -2.36 18.87 4.37
CA ALA A 439 -2.26 20.34 4.36
C ALA A 439 -1.59 20.88 5.63
N VAL A 440 -0.81 21.96 5.46
CA VAL A 440 -0.27 22.73 6.61
C VAL A 440 -1.43 23.22 7.48
N ASP A 441 -2.47 23.75 6.84
CA ASP A 441 -3.74 24.13 7.45
C ASP A 441 -4.87 23.30 6.81
N PRO A 442 -5.51 22.37 7.53
CA PRO A 442 -6.63 21.57 7.02
C PRO A 442 -7.85 22.39 6.56
N SER A 443 -7.89 23.68 6.87
CA SER A 443 -8.94 24.61 6.43
C SER A 443 -8.54 25.51 5.26
N ASP A 444 -7.27 25.53 4.85
CA ASP A 444 -6.75 26.42 3.80
C ASP A 444 -5.60 25.79 3.00
N LEU A 445 -5.95 25.19 1.85
CA LEU A 445 -5.00 24.56 0.93
C LEU A 445 -3.93 25.53 0.38
N ASN A 446 -4.19 26.85 0.39
CA ASN A 446 -3.25 27.84 -0.15
C ASN A 446 -1.98 27.97 0.72
N GLN A 447 -2.01 27.51 1.96
CA GLN A 447 -0.83 27.47 2.83
C GLN A 447 0.12 26.31 2.48
N GLY A 448 -0.25 25.49 1.50
CA GLY A 448 0.55 24.39 1.01
C GLY A 448 0.42 23.12 1.84
N TYR A 449 1.27 22.15 1.51
CA TYR A 449 1.28 20.83 2.12
C TYR A 449 2.36 20.74 3.20
N ARG A 450 2.10 19.92 4.22
CA ARG A 450 3.09 19.57 5.24
C ARG A 450 4.32 18.99 4.53
N PRO A 451 5.53 19.34 4.98
CA PRO A 451 6.73 18.67 4.50
C PRO A 451 6.64 17.18 4.86
N VAL A 452 7.26 16.34 4.03
CA VAL A 452 7.49 14.93 4.42
C VAL A 452 8.31 14.97 5.70
N GLU A 453 7.71 14.59 6.82
CA GLU A 453 8.42 14.45 8.08
C GLU A 453 9.42 13.30 7.89
N GLN A 454 10.72 13.62 7.86
CA GLN A 454 11.81 12.64 7.73
C GLN A 454 12.07 11.89 9.02
#